data_AF-A0A2T6C7B5-F1
#
_entry.id   AF-A0A2T6C7B5-F1
#
_cell.length_a   1.000
_cell.length_b   1.000
_cell.length_c   1.000
_cell.angle_alpha   90.00
_cell.angle_beta   90.00
_cell.angle_gamma   90.00
#
_symmetry.space_group_name_H-M   'P 1'
#
loop_
_entity.id
_entity.type
_entity.pdbx_description
1 polymer ?
#
loop_
_entity_poly.entity_id
_entity_poly.type
_entity_poly.pdbx_seq_one_letter_code
_entity_poly.pdbx_strand_id
1 'polypeptide(L)'
;MTRTDHNENTRPRETTSLHLKSFGWMLLFTAIAFALVGGGYFPAPVTFTVLLFLAFVQLILQLTTFMHLDRRSQLPILFIVSGVGFSVIIAVALWIMKG
;
A
#
# COMPACT_ATOMS: atom_id res chain seq x y z
N MET A 1 -31.54 -5.16 -45.78
CA MET A 1 -31.32 -4.03 -44.85
C MET A 1 -31.74 -4.50 -43.46
N THR A 2 -30.82 -5.14 -42.74
CA THR A 2 -31.05 -5.69 -41.40
C THR A 2 -30.33 -4.80 -40.38
N ARG A 3 -31.13 -3.97 -39.71
CA ARG A 3 -30.77 -3.12 -38.58
C ARG A 3 -31.22 -3.85 -37.31
N THR A 4 -30.30 -4.12 -36.38
CA THR A 4 -30.47 -4.53 -34.96
C THR A 4 -29.17 -5.23 -34.53
N ASP A 5 -28.43 -4.92 -33.47
CA ASP A 5 -28.58 -3.98 -32.36
C ASP A 5 -27.18 -3.70 -31.82
N HIS A 6 -26.89 -2.43 -31.54
CA HIS A 6 -25.71 -2.05 -30.77
C HIS A 6 -25.99 -2.42 -29.32
N ASN A 7 -25.60 -3.63 -28.93
CA ASN A 7 -25.63 -4.07 -27.53
C ASN A 7 -24.62 -3.22 -26.76
N GLU A 8 -25.09 -2.14 -26.15
CA GLU A 8 -24.35 -1.37 -25.16
C GLU A 8 -23.87 -2.33 -24.08
N ASN A 9 -22.58 -2.64 -24.18
CA ASN A 9 -21.79 -3.38 -23.20
C ASN A 9 -21.72 -2.55 -21.90
N THR A 10 -22.84 -2.49 -21.18
CA THR A 10 -22.98 -1.96 -19.83
C THR A 10 -22.32 -2.95 -18.87
N ARG A 11 -21.00 -3.07 -18.97
CA ARG A 11 -20.20 -3.76 -17.96
C ARG A 11 -20.38 -2.98 -16.66
N PRO A 12 -20.84 -3.61 -15.58
CA PRO A 12 -20.95 -2.94 -14.29
C PRO A 12 -19.59 -2.36 -13.94
N ARG A 13 -19.51 -1.02 -13.90
CA ARG A 13 -18.34 -0.23 -13.52
C ARG A 13 -18.11 -0.29 -12.00
N GLU A 14 -18.45 -1.42 -11.39
CA GLU A 14 -18.62 -1.61 -9.96
C GLU A 14 -17.29 -1.90 -9.24
N THR A 15 -16.21 -2.11 -9.98
CA THR A 15 -14.89 -2.38 -9.40
C THR A 15 -14.13 -1.10 -9.07
N THR A 16 -14.20 -0.04 -9.88
CA THR A 16 -13.36 1.16 -9.67
C THR A 16 -13.74 1.94 -8.39
N SER A 17 -15.03 2.02 -8.08
CA SER A 17 -15.54 2.82 -6.95
C SER A 17 -15.17 2.23 -5.58
N LEU A 18 -15.16 0.90 -5.46
CA LEU A 18 -14.76 0.20 -4.24
C LEU A 18 -13.25 0.33 -3.98
N HIS A 19 -12.44 0.33 -5.05
CA HIS A 19 -10.99 0.46 -4.94
C HIS A 19 -10.59 1.88 -4.50
N LEU A 20 -11.32 2.89 -4.95
CA LEU A 20 -11.11 4.27 -4.54
C LEU A 20 -11.42 4.48 -3.04
N LYS A 21 -12.36 3.72 -2.48
CA LYS A 21 -12.69 3.78 -1.04
C LYS A 21 -11.56 3.22 -0.17
N SER A 22 -10.98 2.08 -0.55
CA SER A 22 -9.80 1.52 0.14
C SER A 22 -8.57 2.43 0.02
N PHE A 23 -8.37 3.03 -1.15
CA PHE A 23 -7.31 4.01 -1.37
C PHE A 23 -7.48 5.27 -0.50
N GLY A 24 -8.70 5.79 -0.39
CA GLY A 24 -9.00 6.93 0.50
C GLY A 24 -8.74 6.61 1.97
N TRP A 25 -9.02 5.38 2.41
CA TRP A 25 -8.71 4.93 3.78
C TRP A 25 -7.20 4.92 4.03
N MET A 26 -6.41 4.42 3.09
CA MET A 26 -4.94 4.44 3.18
C MET A 26 -4.38 5.87 3.32
N LEU A 27 -4.90 6.79 2.50
CA LEU A 27 -4.50 8.21 2.50
C LEU A 27 -4.86 8.90 3.82
N LEU A 28 -6.04 8.60 4.39
CA LEU A 28 -6.44 9.10 5.70
C LEU A 28 -5.47 8.65 6.81
N PHE A 29 -5.10 7.37 6.84
CA PHE A 29 -4.16 6.87 7.85
C PHE A 29 -2.76 7.48 7.69
N THR A 30 -2.30 7.75 6.47
CA THR A 30 -1.03 8.45 6.24
C THR A 30 -1.11 9.92 6.66
N ALA A 31 -2.21 10.60 6.38
CA ALA A 31 -2.43 11.97 6.83
C ALA A 31 -2.42 12.09 8.36
N ILE A 32 -3.04 11.13 9.06
CA ILE A 32 -3.00 11.04 10.53
C ILE A 32 -1.56 10.82 11.03
N ALA A 33 -0.78 9.94 10.36
CA ALA A 33 0.63 9.73 10.68
C ALA A 33 1.44 11.03 10.60
N PHE A 34 1.28 11.78 9.50
CA PHE A 34 1.96 13.05 9.30
C PHE A 34 1.52 14.12 10.28
N ALA A 35 0.23 14.22 10.59
CA ALA A 35 -0.27 15.16 11.58
C ALA A 35 0.31 14.87 12.97
N LEU A 36 0.39 13.60 13.35
CA LEU A 36 0.94 13.17 14.64
C LEU A 36 2.43 13.52 14.78
N VAL A 37 3.19 13.42 13.70
CA VAL A 37 4.63 13.72 13.68
C VAL A 37 4.92 15.21 13.52
N GLY A 38 4.18 15.89 12.64
CA GLY A 38 4.34 17.32 12.40
C GLY A 38 3.95 18.18 13.61
N GLY A 39 3.09 17.66 14.49
CA GLY A 39 2.75 18.32 15.75
C GLY A 39 3.88 18.34 16.78
N GLY A 40 4.93 17.51 16.63
CA GLY A 40 6.12 17.55 17.50
C GLY A 40 5.87 17.28 18.99
N TYR A 41 4.69 16.76 19.37
CA TYR A 41 4.29 16.57 20.76
C TYR A 41 5.11 15.50 21.51
N PHE A 42 5.81 14.62 20.78
CA PHE A 42 6.56 13.51 21.36
C PHE A 42 8.08 13.67 21.16
N PRO A 43 8.90 13.21 22.11
CA PRO A 43 10.35 13.19 21.97
C PRO A 43 10.78 12.28 20.80
N ALA A 44 11.86 12.67 20.12
CA ALA A 44 12.36 12.04 18.90
C ALA A 44 12.35 10.49 18.88
N PRO A 45 12.81 9.76 19.92
CA PRO A 45 12.76 8.30 19.91
C PRO A 45 11.34 7.72 19.90
N VAL A 46 10.39 8.36 20.60
CA VAL A 46 8.99 7.93 20.64
C VAL A 46 8.35 8.17 19.27
N THR A 47 8.58 9.34 18.68
CA THR A 47 8.11 9.68 17.34
C THR A 47 8.63 8.69 16.29
N PHE A 48 9.91 8.31 16.37
CA PHE A 48 10.51 7.31 15.48
C PHE A 48 9.84 5.94 15.60
N THR A 49 9.64 5.43 16.81
CA THR A 49 8.97 4.13 17.02
C THR A 49 7.54 4.14 16.50
N VAL A 50 6.80 5.22 16.75
CA VAL A 50 5.42 5.39 16.27
C VAL A 50 5.40 5.43 14.73
N LEU A 51 6.28 6.20 14.11
CA LEU A 51 6.41 6.25 12.65
C LEU A 51 6.72 4.88 12.04
N LEU A 52 7.66 4.14 12.64
CA LEU A 52 8.04 2.82 12.15
C LEU A 52 6.85 1.85 12.24
N PHE A 53 6.08 1.90 13.32
CA PHE A 53 4.85 1.11 13.47
C PHE A 53 3.80 1.49 12.42
N LEU A 54 3.53 2.79 12.24
CA LEU A 54 2.57 3.25 11.23
C LEU A 54 3.03 2.89 9.81
N ALA A 55 4.33 2.98 9.50
CA ALA A 55 4.88 2.56 8.23
C ALA A 55 4.67 1.06 7.97
N PHE A 56 4.80 0.22 9.00
CA PHE A 56 4.54 -1.22 8.88
C PHE A 56 3.04 -1.53 8.65
N VAL A 57 2.16 -0.83 9.36
CA VAL A 57 0.69 -0.93 9.14
C VAL A 57 0.35 -0.48 7.72
N GLN A 58 0.95 0.60 7.22
CA GLN A 58 0.78 1.08 5.85
C GLN A 58 1.25 0.04 4.82
N LEU A 59 2.39 -0.62 5.05
CA LEU A 59 2.88 -1.68 4.18
C LEU A 59 1.86 -2.84 4.07
N ILE A 60 1.24 -3.24 5.18
CA ILE A 60 0.20 -4.29 5.21
C ILE A 60 -1.07 -3.84 4.50
N LEU A 61 -1.52 -2.60 4.70
CA LEU A 61 -2.70 -2.06 4.02
C LEU A 61 -2.49 -1.91 2.50
N GLN A 62 -1.29 -1.53 2.08
CA GLN A 62 -0.88 -1.49 0.68
C GLN A 62 -0.90 -2.90 0.10
N LEU A 63 -0.30 -3.87 0.79
CA LEU A 63 -0.34 -5.29 0.41
C LEU A 63 -1.78 -5.81 0.32
N THR A 64 -2.65 -5.50 1.29
CA THR A 64 -4.06 -5.94 1.29
C THR A 64 -4.82 -5.34 0.11
N THR A 65 -4.61 -4.05 -0.17
CA THR A 65 -5.27 -3.36 -1.30
C THR A 65 -4.79 -3.90 -2.64
N PHE A 66 -3.49 -4.16 -2.81
CA PHE A 66 -2.93 -4.75 -4.02
C PHE A 66 -3.27 -6.25 -4.19
N MET A 67 -3.38 -6.99 -3.10
CA MET A 67 -3.70 -8.43 -3.10
C MET A 67 -5.20 -8.70 -3.28
N HIS A 68 -6.06 -7.73 -2.94
CA HIS A 68 -7.49 -7.82 -3.23
C HIS A 68 -7.84 -7.52 -4.70
N LEU A 69 -6.95 -6.83 -5.42
CA LEU A 69 -7.10 -6.49 -6.84
C LEU A 69 -6.97 -7.69 -7.77
N ASP A 70 -6.31 -8.76 -7.33
CA ASP A 70 -6.00 -9.87 -8.22
C ASP A 70 -5.92 -11.21 -7.49
N ARG A 71 -7.09 -11.85 -7.36
CA ARG A 71 -7.23 -13.22 -6.85
C ARG A 71 -6.49 -14.26 -7.72
N ARG A 72 -5.90 -13.88 -8.87
CA ARG A 72 -5.30 -14.76 -9.87
C ARG A 72 -3.84 -14.44 -10.22
N SER A 73 -3.23 -13.42 -9.64
CA SER A 73 -1.90 -12.94 -10.08
C SER A 73 -0.77 -13.25 -9.11
N GLN A 74 0.40 -13.52 -9.70
CA GLN A 74 1.68 -13.77 -9.04
C GLN A 74 2.33 -12.49 -8.47
N LEU A 75 1.70 -11.32 -8.68
CA LEU A 75 2.21 -10.02 -8.23
C LEU A 75 2.40 -9.90 -6.70
N PRO A 76 1.49 -10.40 -5.82
CA PRO A 76 1.68 -10.32 -4.37
C PRO A 76 2.91 -11.13 -3.91
N ILE A 77 3.16 -12.28 -4.56
CA ILE A 77 4.31 -13.14 -4.27
C ILE A 77 5.60 -12.41 -4.67
N LEU A 78 5.64 -11.81 -5.87
CA LEU A 78 6.79 -11.02 -6.32
C LEU A 78 7.03 -9.80 -5.41
N PHE A 79 5.98 -9.17 -4.89
CA PHE A 79 6.11 -8.02 -4.01
C PHE A 79 6.67 -8.41 -2.64
N ILE A 80 6.22 -9.51 -2.04
CA ILE A 80 6.79 -9.99 -0.76
C ILE A 80 8.23 -10.48 -0.96
N VAL A 81 8.51 -11.25 -2.02
CA VAL A 81 9.88 -11.73 -2.31
C VAL A 81 10.83 -10.57 -2.57
N SER A 82 10.42 -9.57 -3.36
CA SER A 82 11.24 -8.38 -3.60
C SER A 82 11.39 -7.53 -2.33
N GLY A 83 10.33 -7.32 -1.55
CA GLY A 83 10.38 -6.59 -0.29
C GLY A 83 11.34 -7.21 0.72
N VAL A 84 11.30 -8.54 0.88
CA VAL A 84 12.25 -9.27 1.74
C VAL A 84 13.66 -9.21 1.17
N GLY A 85 13.83 -9.39 -0.14
CA GLY A 85 15.13 -9.28 -0.80
C GLY A 85 15.78 -7.91 -0.59
N PHE A 86 15.03 -6.82 -0.82
CA PHE A 86 15.49 -5.46 -0.57
C PHE A 86 15.81 -5.23 0.91
N SER A 87 14.97 -5.72 1.83
CA SER A 87 15.23 -5.59 3.27
C SER A 87 16.55 -6.25 3.69
N VAL A 88 16.84 -7.44 3.16
CA VAL A 88 18.10 -8.14 3.43
C VAL A 88 19.29 -7.39 2.83
N ILE A 89 19.19 -6.92 1.57
CA ILE A 89 20.26 -6.15 0.92
C ILE A 89 20.58 -4.89 1.73
N ILE A 90 19.56 -4.15 2.17
CA ILE A 90 19.74 -2.94 2.98
C ILE A 90 20.36 -3.28 4.34
N ALA A 91 19.91 -4.33 5.00
CA ALA A 91 20.45 -4.75 6.30
C ALA A 91 21.94 -5.13 6.19
N VAL A 92 22.31 -5.88 5.16
CA VAL A 92 23.71 -6.26 4.88
C VAL A 92 24.55 -5.04 4.51
N ALA A 93 24.03 -4.14 3.69
CA ALA A 93 24.73 -2.90 3.32
C ALA A 93 24.99 -2.00 4.54
N LEU A 94 23.99 -1.85 5.42
CA LEU A 94 24.13 -1.10 6.67
C LEU A 94 25.11 -1.78 7.63
N TRP A 95 25.13 -3.12 7.69
CA TRP A 95 26.15 -3.85 8.46
C TRP A 95 27.55 -3.53 7.93
N ILE A 96 27.77 -3.67 6.62
CA ILE A 96 29.05 -3.38 5.97
C ILE A 96 29.51 -1.94 6.20
N MET A 97 28.61 -0.95 6.13
CA MET A 97 28.96 0.46 6.36
C MET A 97 29.23 0.80 7.83
N LYS A 98 28.66 0.04 8.76
CA LYS A 98 28.86 0.23 10.20
C LYS A 98 30.10 -0.51 10.73
N GLY A 99 30.59 -1.50 9.98
CA GLY A 99 31.78 -2.30 10.28
C GLY A 99 33.08 -1.64 9.86
#